data_AF-A0A0D0Q489-F1
#
_entry.id   AF-A0A0D0Q489-F1
#
_cell.length_a   1.000
_cell.length_b   1.000
_cell.length_c   1.000
_cell.angle_alpha   90.00
_cell.angle_beta   90.00
_cell.angle_gamma   90.00
#
_symmetry.space_group_name_H-M   'P 1'
#
loop_
_entity.id
_entity.type
_entity.pdbx_description
1 polymer ?
#
loop_
_entity_poly.entity_id
_entity_poly.type
_entity_poly.pdbx_seq_one_letter_code
_entity_poly.pdbx_strand_id
1 'polypeptide(L)' 'MYVLRTAVDTFEHEHAAFASPLSGLPNALLTPHVAGMTRTAMAAAALHCADHIAALLTARPDGIPVVTA' A
#
# COMPACT_ATOMS: atom_id res chain seq x y z
N MET A 1 -13.37 26.78 -2.06
CA MET A 1 -12.36 26.14 -2.93
C MET A 1 -12.98 24.87 -3.48
N TYR A 2 -13.14 24.76 -4.80
CA TYR A 2 -13.72 23.56 -5.42
C TYR A 2 -12.59 22.63 -5.88
N VAL A 3 -12.65 21.36 -5.50
CA VAL A 3 -11.79 20.32 -6.06
C VAL A 3 -12.41 19.89 -7.39
N LEU A 4 -11.69 20.11 -8.49
CA LEU A 4 -12.21 19.82 -9.84
C LEU A 4 -12.18 18.32 -10.15
N ARG A 5 -11.16 17.60 -9.66
CA ARG A 5 -10.94 16.16 -9.88
C ARG A 5 -10.21 15.54 -8.69
N THR A 6 -10.40 14.25 -8.49
CA THR A 6 -9.71 13.47 -7.45
C THR A 6 -9.27 12.10 -7.98
N ALA A 7 -8.15 11.61 -7.47
CA ALA A 7 -7.70 10.24 -7.66
C ALA A 7 -7.35 9.66 -6.29
N VAL A 8 -7.98 8.55 -5.92
CA VAL A 8 -7.85 7.95 -4.59
C VAL A 8 -7.60 6.46 -4.75
N ASP A 9 -6.51 5.98 -4.15
CA ASP A 9 -6.14 4.57 -4.17
C ASP A 9 -6.41 3.85 -2.85
N THR A 10 -6.43 4.59 -1.73
CA THR A 10 -6.63 4.03 -0.39
C THR A 10 -7.87 4.60 0.26
N PHE A 11 -8.59 3.76 1.01
CA PHE A 11 -9.81 4.14 1.71
C PHE A 11 -9.75 3.65 3.16
N GLU A 12 -10.51 4.27 4.05
CA GLU A 12 -10.61 3.80 5.45
C GLU A 12 -11.18 2.37 5.52
N HIS A 13 -12.16 2.07 4.68
CA HIS A 13 -12.76 0.75 4.53
C HIS A 13 -12.57 0.24 3.09
N GLU A 14 -11.89 -0.89 2.95
CA GLU A 14 -11.51 -1.48 1.66
C GLU A 14 -12.15 -2.86 1.42
N HIS A 15 -11.91 -3.44 0.24
CA HIS A 15 -12.41 -4.75 -0.17
C HIS A 15 -13.93 -4.91 -0.03
N ALA A 16 -14.40 -5.89 0.75
CA ALA A 16 -15.81 -6.24 0.89
C ALA A 16 -16.65 -5.13 1.56
N ALA A 17 -16.01 -4.15 2.20
CA ALA A 17 -16.66 -3.04 2.85
C ALA A 17 -16.51 -1.70 2.08
N PHE A 18 -16.02 -1.74 0.83
CA PHE A 18 -15.82 -0.52 0.05
C PHE A 18 -17.16 0.16 -0.27
N ALA A 19 -17.38 1.33 0.31
CA ALA A 19 -18.48 2.23 0.00
C ALA A 19 -17.96 3.67 0.04
N SER A 20 -18.06 4.37 -1.08
CA SER A 20 -17.57 5.75 -1.18
C SER A 20 -18.59 6.64 -1.91
N PRO A 21 -18.87 7.85 -1.40
CA PRO A 21 -19.71 8.83 -2.11
C PRO A 21 -19.06 9.34 -3.41
N LEU A 22 -17.77 9.03 -3.62
CA LEU A 22 -17.06 9.34 -4.86
C LEU A 22 -17.32 8.31 -5.97
N SER A 23 -17.96 7.18 -5.65
CA SER A 23 -18.20 6.10 -6.61
C SER A 23 -19.11 6.53 -7.75
N GLY A 24 -18.69 6.31 -8.98
CA GLY A 24 -19.46 6.66 -10.19
C GLY A 24 -19.41 8.14 -10.57
N LEU A 25 -18.72 9.01 -9.82
CA LEU A 25 -18.55 10.41 -10.22
C LEU A 25 -17.58 10.51 -11.42
N PRO A 26 -17.92 11.32 -12.44
CA PRO A 26 -17.12 11.40 -13.67
C PRO A 26 -15.75 12.07 -13.49
N ASN A 27 -15.54 12.75 -12.36
CA ASN A 27 -14.31 13.45 -12.01
C ASN A 27 -13.53 12.76 -10.88
N ALA A 28 -13.88 11.51 -10.54
CA ALA A 28 -13.20 10.71 -9.53
C ALA A 28 -12.64 9.42 -10.16
N LEU A 29 -11.33 9.21 -9.99
CA LEU A 29 -10.67 7.94 -10.28
C LEU A 29 -10.42 7.20 -8.97
N LEU A 30 -11.07 6.06 -8.77
CA LEU A 30 -10.92 5.24 -7.58
C LEU A 30 -10.23 3.93 -7.98
N THR A 31 -9.12 3.60 -7.34
CA THR A 31 -8.38 2.36 -7.59
C THR A 31 -8.30 1.51 -6.32
N PRO A 32 -8.25 0.17 -6.41
CA PRO A 32 -8.40 -0.71 -5.25
C PRO A 32 -7.07 -0.98 -4.53
N HIS A 33 -6.42 0.06 -4.03
CA HIS A 33 -5.15 -0.04 -3.28
C HIS A 33 -4.03 -0.72 -4.06
N VAL A 34 -3.83 -0.30 -5.31
CA VAL A 34 -2.89 -0.93 -6.26
C VAL A 34 -1.79 0.00 -6.75
N ALA A 35 -1.71 1.25 -6.28
CA ALA A 35 -0.73 2.22 -6.78
C ALA A 35 0.72 1.72 -6.64
N GLY A 36 1.02 0.98 -5.58
CA GLY A 36 2.35 0.38 -5.33
C GLY A 36 2.56 -1.01 -5.95
N MET A 37 1.54 -1.64 -6.55
CA MET A 37 1.55 -3.06 -6.90
C MET A 37 2.17 -3.36 -8.28
N THR A 38 3.28 -2.70 -8.61
CA THR A 38 4.03 -3.07 -9.82
C THR A 38 4.78 -4.39 -9.60
N ARG A 39 5.00 -5.16 -10.66
CA ARG A 39 5.77 -6.42 -10.60
C ARG A 39 7.14 -6.22 -9.94
N THR A 40 7.84 -5.15 -10.31
CA THR A 40 9.18 -4.84 -9.78
C THR A 40 9.13 -4.45 -8.30
N ALA A 41 8.17 -3.61 -7.90
CA ALA A 41 8.01 -3.21 -6.50
C ALA A 41 7.64 -4.42 -5.61
N MET A 42 6.72 -5.27 -6.06
CA MET A 42 6.33 -6.48 -5.34
C MET A 42 7.50 -7.46 -5.20
N ALA A 43 8.30 -7.65 -6.26
CA ALA A 43 9.50 -8.49 -6.20
C ALA A 43 10.55 -7.94 -5.24
N ALA A 44 10.83 -6.63 -5.29
CA ALA A 44 11.79 -5.98 -4.38
C ALA A 44 11.32 -6.08 -2.92
N ALA A 45 10.02 -5.84 -2.66
CA ALA A 45 9.45 -5.99 -1.32
C ALA A 45 9.58 -7.42 -0.79
N ALA A 46 9.29 -8.43 -1.62
CA ALA A 46 9.44 -9.83 -1.24
C ALA A 46 10.89 -10.19 -0.90
N LEU A 47 11.86 -9.71 -1.69
CA LEU A 47 13.29 -9.90 -1.42
C LEU A 47 13.71 -9.23 -0.10
N HIS A 48 13.33 -7.98 0.13
CA HIS A 48 13.63 -7.30 1.40
C HIS A 48 13.03 -8.02 2.60
N CYS A 49 11.80 -8.54 2.49
CA CYS A 49 11.21 -9.37 3.54
C CYS A 49 12.05 -10.62 3.82
N ALA A 50 12.50 -11.32 2.76
CA ALA A 50 13.33 -12.52 2.91
C ALA A 50 14.68 -12.20 3.57
N ASP A 51 15.33 -11.11 3.17
CA ASP A 51 16.59 -10.64 3.72
C ASP A 51 16.46 -10.28 5.20
N HIS A 52 15.40 -9.55 5.58
CA HIS A 52 15.14 -9.21 6.99
C HIS A 52 14.88 -10.46 7.84
N ILE A 53 14.13 -11.44 7.33
CA ILE A 53 13.89 -12.71 8.03
C ILE A 53 15.22 -13.47 8.23
N ALA A 54 16.05 -13.58 7.19
CA ALA A 54 17.36 -14.23 7.29
C ALA A 54 18.29 -13.54 8.30
N ALA A 55 18.30 -12.21 8.31
CA ALA A 55 19.05 -11.40 9.25
C ALA A 55 18.60 -11.61 10.71
N LEU A 56 17.29 -11.68 10.97
CA LEU A 56 16.75 -12.04 12.29
C LEU A 56 17.20 -13.44 12.73
N LEU A 57 17.05 -14.44 11.85
CA LEU A 57 17.37 -15.83 12.16
C LEU A 57 18.87 -16.07 12.42
N THR A 58 19.73 -15.19 11.91
CA THR A 58 21.19 -15.24 12.11
C THR A 58 21.69 -14.30 13.20
N ALA A 59 20.78 -13.73 14.00
CA ALA A 59 21.07 -12.78 15.08
C ALA A 59 21.86 -11.54 14.61
N ARG A 60 21.53 -11.03 13.42
CA ARG A 60 22.11 -9.80 12.84
C ARG A 60 21.00 -8.81 12.44
N PRO A 61 20.18 -8.30 13.38
CA PRO A 61 18.99 -7.53 13.06
C PRO A 61 19.27 -6.08 12.62
N ASP A 62 20.53 -5.69 12.42
CA ASP A 62 20.90 -4.32 12.07
C ASP A 62 20.23 -3.88 10.76
N GLY A 63 19.59 -2.70 10.79
CA GLY A 63 18.93 -2.12 9.62
C GLY A 63 17.52 -2.69 9.33
N ILE A 64 17.03 -3.64 10.12
CA ILE A 64 15.65 -4.11 9.99
C ILE A 64 14.70 -3.04 10.55
N PRO A 65 13.69 -2.58 9.78
CA PRO A 65 12.69 -1.64 10.28
C PRO A 65 11.93 -2.22 11.47
N VAL A 66 11.86 -1.47 12.57
CA VAL A 66 11.07 -1.82 13.76
C VAL A 66 9.91 -0.84 13.88
N VAL A 67 8.69 -1.35 14.01
CA VAL A 67 7.50 -0.54 14.31
C VAL A 67 7.30 -0.50 15.82
N THR A 68 7.22 0.70 16.40
CA THR A 68 6.85 0.92 17.79
C THR A 68 5.38 1.36 17.87
N ALA A 69 4.66 0.88 18.89
CA ALA A 69 3.28 1.27 19.17
C ALA A 69 3.19 2.66 19.83
#